data_AF-A0A537GM19-F1
#
_entry.id   AF-A0A537GM19-F1
#
_cell.length_a   1.000
_cell.length_b   1.000
_cell.length_c   1.000
_cell.angle_alpha   90.00
_cell.angle_beta   90.00
_cell.angle_gamma   90.00
#
_symmetry.space_group_name_H-M   'P 1'
#
loop_
_entity.id
_entity.type
_entity.pdbx_description
1 polymer ?
#
loop_
_entity_poly.entity_id
_entity_poly.type
_entity_poly.pdbx_seq_one_letter_code
_entity_poly.pdbx_strand_id
1 'polypeptide(L)'
;MAQQATDGVGGTVGAFNFIRRVGFPSTPEVLSVFLTLALVSSTLALPLAGVGLQTALLFPLIAVVIPTIVGEALNSTMFLHGDRVLSFRRLIGLEILSWFLLLVALPLGAIAGMAASNTAFWADGFFAVLALSLPIRFLTIASISSVSPWKKFVASALPPILSIRSFSIIAPSAGLTNVDSDLIIRGTAAVLVGIVISAAGVS
;
A
#
# COMPACT_ATOMS: atom_id res chain seq x y z
N MET A 1 39.47 -7.05 18.08
CA MET A 1 38.52 -7.20 16.96
C MET A 1 37.11 -7.11 17.53
N ALA A 2 36.41 -6.01 17.28
CA ALA A 2 35.06 -5.81 17.81
C ALA A 2 34.06 -6.57 16.92
N GLN A 3 33.34 -7.53 17.49
CA GLN A 3 32.16 -8.13 16.86
C GLN A 3 31.09 -7.06 16.74
N GLN A 4 30.83 -6.59 15.53
CA GLN A 4 29.62 -5.84 15.23
C GLN A 4 28.44 -6.81 15.34
N ALA A 5 27.56 -6.56 16.30
CA ALA A 5 26.27 -7.23 16.39
C ALA A 5 25.52 -7.03 15.08
N THR A 6 25.35 -8.10 14.33
CA THR A 6 24.42 -8.16 13.20
C THR A 6 23.01 -8.25 13.75
N ASP A 7 22.50 -7.16 14.31
CA ASP A 7 21.08 -7.02 14.69
C ASP A 7 20.23 -6.71 13.45
N GLY A 8 20.40 -7.53 12.43
CA GLY A 8 19.59 -7.52 11.22
C GLY A 8 18.84 -8.84 11.17
N VAL A 9 17.54 -8.79 11.43
CA VAL A 9 16.65 -9.94 11.23
C VAL A 9 16.77 -10.39 9.77
N GLY A 10 17.12 -11.65 9.53
CA GLY A 10 17.58 -12.15 8.22
C GLY A 10 16.69 -11.81 7.02
N GLY A 11 15.36 -11.76 7.20
CA GLY A 11 14.42 -11.37 6.14
C GLY A 11 14.43 -9.86 5.80
N THR A 12 14.65 -9.00 6.79
CA THR A 12 14.66 -7.53 6.63
C THR A 12 15.90 -7.05 5.87
N VAL A 13 17.03 -7.74 6.07
CA VAL A 13 18.30 -7.48 5.37
C VAL A 13 18.18 -7.79 3.86
N GLY A 14 17.39 -8.80 3.50
CA GLY A 14 17.09 -9.16 2.11
C GLY A 14 16.31 -8.09 1.35
N ALA A 15 15.19 -7.63 1.93
CA ALA A 15 14.34 -6.60 1.33
C ALA A 15 15.09 -5.27 1.14
N PHE A 16 15.84 -4.83 2.16
CA PHE A 16 16.66 -3.62 2.08
C PHE A 16 17.73 -3.70 0.98
N ASN A 17 18.45 -4.84 0.92
CA ASN A 17 19.47 -5.06 -0.08
C ASN A 17 18.89 -5.15 -1.49
N PHE A 18 17.69 -5.72 -1.65
CA PHE A 18 16.97 -5.71 -2.91
C PHE A 18 16.72 -4.27 -3.38
N ILE A 19 16.11 -3.43 -2.54
CA ILE A 19 15.84 -2.03 -2.89
C ILE A 19 17.13 -1.29 -3.23
N ARG A 20 18.18 -1.47 -2.41
CA ARG A 20 19.47 -0.83 -2.62
C ARG A 20 20.04 -1.15 -4.01
N ARG A 21 19.92 -2.40 -4.46
CA ARG A 21 20.49 -2.92 -5.70
C ARG A 21 19.62 -2.70 -6.93
N VAL A 22 18.31 -2.57 -6.77
CA VAL A 22 17.40 -2.32 -7.91
C VAL A 22 17.61 -0.91 -8.45
N GLY A 23 17.90 -0.82 -9.74
CA GLY A 23 17.90 0.43 -10.49
C GLY A 23 16.47 0.87 -10.75
N PHE A 24 15.91 1.68 -9.85
CA PHE A 24 14.59 2.27 -10.09
C PHE A 24 14.66 3.27 -11.25
N PRO A 25 13.68 3.24 -12.18
CA PRO A 25 13.56 4.20 -13.26
C PRO A 25 13.42 5.64 -12.75
N SER A 26 13.37 6.62 -13.65
CA SER A 26 13.25 8.03 -13.25
C SER A 26 11.98 8.31 -12.42
N THR A 27 11.99 9.32 -11.55
CA THR A 27 10.79 9.68 -10.75
C THR A 27 9.50 9.83 -11.58
N PRO A 28 9.48 10.56 -12.73
CA PRO A 28 8.26 10.68 -13.53
C PRO A 28 7.79 9.33 -14.10
N GLU A 29 8.73 8.45 -14.43
CA GLU A 29 8.44 7.12 -14.98
C GLU A 29 7.89 6.17 -13.91
N VAL A 30 8.44 6.19 -12.70
CA VAL A 30 7.90 5.42 -11.57
C VAL A 30 6.49 5.91 -11.23
N LEU A 31 6.25 7.22 -11.24
CA LEU A 31 4.91 7.78 -11.02
C LEU A 31 3.93 7.42 -12.14
N SER A 32 4.36 7.43 -13.41
CA SER A 32 3.49 7.06 -14.53
C SER A 32 3.12 5.59 -14.50
N VAL A 33 4.06 4.70 -14.16
CA VAL A 33 3.78 3.27 -13.97
C VAL A 33 2.80 3.05 -12.81
N PHE A 34 3.01 3.72 -11.68
CA PHE A 34 2.12 3.61 -10.53
C PHE A 34 0.70 4.08 -10.85
N LEU A 35 0.57 5.24 -11.50
CA LEU A 35 -0.71 5.77 -11.96
C LEU A 35 -1.40 4.81 -12.94
N THR A 36 -0.67 4.30 -13.92
CA THR A 36 -1.20 3.38 -14.94
C THR A 36 -1.71 2.11 -14.29
N LEU A 37 -0.94 1.53 -13.37
CA LEU A 37 -1.33 0.33 -12.63
C LEU A 37 -2.63 0.54 -11.86
N ALA A 38 -2.73 1.63 -11.11
CA ALA A 38 -3.91 1.93 -10.31
C ALA A 38 -5.14 2.16 -11.22
N LEU A 39 -4.98 2.95 -12.30
CA LEU A 39 -6.06 3.19 -13.27
C LEU A 39 -6.52 1.90 -13.94
N VAL A 40 -5.60 1.12 -14.51
CA VAL A 40 -5.91 -0.13 -15.21
C VAL A 40 -6.64 -1.11 -14.31
N SER A 41 -6.15 -1.32 -13.08
CA SER A 41 -6.78 -2.23 -12.12
C SER A 41 -8.25 -1.84 -11.84
N SER A 42 -8.49 -0.55 -11.65
CA SER A 42 -9.82 -0.01 -11.35
C SER A 42 -10.75 -0.02 -12.56
N THR A 43 -10.28 0.42 -13.73
CA THR A 43 -11.11 0.48 -14.95
C THR A 43 -11.50 -0.89 -15.47
N LEU A 44 -10.71 -1.93 -15.19
CA LEU A 44 -11.05 -3.30 -15.54
C LEU A 44 -12.02 -3.94 -14.53
N ALA A 45 -11.88 -3.64 -13.23
CA ALA A 45 -12.64 -4.30 -12.19
C ALA A 45 -13.96 -3.62 -11.85
N LEU A 46 -13.95 -2.31 -11.62
CA LEU A 46 -15.08 -1.61 -11.00
C LEU A 46 -16.35 -1.55 -11.88
N PRO A 47 -16.26 -1.45 -13.23
CA PRO A 47 -17.45 -1.60 -14.07
C PRO A 47 -18.15 -2.95 -13.91
N LEU A 48 -17.41 -4.03 -13.64
CA LEU A 48 -18.00 -5.37 -13.39
C LEU A 48 -18.81 -5.39 -12.09
N ALA A 49 -18.49 -4.51 -11.14
CA ALA A 49 -19.24 -4.33 -9.89
C ALA A 49 -20.39 -3.32 -10.02
N GLY A 50 -20.67 -2.81 -11.23
CA GLY A 50 -21.72 -1.81 -11.46
C GLY A 50 -21.34 -0.38 -11.06
N VAL A 51 -20.05 -0.13 -10.77
CA VAL A 51 -19.56 1.21 -10.45
C VAL A 51 -19.41 2.03 -11.74
N GLY A 52 -19.96 3.24 -11.75
CA GLY A 52 -19.87 4.14 -12.91
C GLY A 52 -18.44 4.50 -13.29
N LEU A 53 -18.19 4.72 -14.59
CA LEU A 53 -16.85 4.99 -15.14
C LEU A 53 -16.16 6.19 -14.47
N GLN A 54 -16.90 7.25 -14.15
CA GLN A 54 -16.35 8.41 -13.43
C GLN A 54 -15.78 8.00 -12.07
N THR A 55 -16.54 7.24 -11.27
CA THR A 55 -16.08 6.73 -9.98
C THR A 55 -14.93 5.73 -10.17
N ALA A 56 -14.98 4.90 -11.21
CA ALA A 56 -13.91 3.96 -11.52
C ALA A 56 -12.57 4.65 -11.88
N LEU A 57 -12.61 5.86 -12.44
CA LEU A 57 -11.41 6.66 -12.71
C LEU A 57 -10.95 7.47 -11.48
N LEU A 58 -11.89 7.99 -10.69
CA LEU A 58 -11.57 8.79 -9.49
C LEU A 58 -11.12 7.94 -8.30
N PHE A 59 -11.66 6.74 -8.14
CA PHE A 59 -11.28 5.80 -7.08
C PHE A 59 -9.77 5.57 -6.94
N PRO A 60 -9.04 5.12 -7.97
CA PRO A 60 -7.62 4.84 -7.85
C PRO A 60 -6.83 6.13 -7.60
N LEU A 61 -7.28 7.28 -8.09
CA LEU A 61 -6.63 8.57 -7.82
C LEU A 61 -6.76 8.95 -6.35
N ILE A 62 -7.97 8.90 -5.81
CA ILE A 62 -8.31 9.38 -4.47
C ILE A 62 -7.87 8.37 -3.40
N ALA A 63 -8.12 7.07 -3.58
CA ALA A 63 -7.88 6.06 -2.55
C ALA A 63 -6.47 5.45 -2.61
N VAL A 64 -5.75 5.57 -3.74
CA VAL A 64 -4.44 4.93 -3.93
C VAL A 64 -3.37 5.96 -4.26
N VAL A 65 -3.45 6.62 -5.42
CA VAL A 65 -2.33 7.38 -5.97
C VAL A 65 -1.97 8.61 -5.13
N ILE A 66 -2.95 9.49 -4.87
CA ILE A 66 -2.74 10.71 -4.07
C ILE A 66 -2.26 10.39 -2.65
N PRO A 67 -2.95 9.54 -1.85
CA PRO A 67 -2.52 9.24 -0.49
C PRO A 67 -1.14 8.59 -0.43
N THR A 68 -0.79 7.73 -1.39
CA THR A 68 0.56 7.17 -1.50
C THR A 68 1.61 8.24 -1.81
N ILE A 69 1.38 9.11 -2.80
CA ILE A 69 2.32 10.18 -3.14
C ILE A 69 2.54 11.10 -1.93
N VAL A 70 1.47 11.51 -1.26
CA VAL A 70 1.53 12.37 -0.07
C VAL A 70 2.28 11.65 1.06
N GLY A 71 1.91 10.40 1.35
CA GLY A 71 2.55 9.62 2.41
C GLY A 71 4.04 9.40 2.15
N GLU A 72 4.44 9.09 0.93
CA GLU A 72 5.86 8.89 0.60
C GLU A 72 6.66 10.19 0.49
N ALA A 73 6.02 11.29 0.10
CA ALA A 73 6.63 12.62 0.19
C ALA A 73 6.94 12.95 1.65
N LEU A 74 6.00 12.74 2.56
CA LEU A 74 6.21 12.93 4.01
C LEU A 74 7.26 11.96 4.56
N ASN A 75 7.27 10.70 4.14
CA ASN A 75 8.29 9.73 4.54
C ASN A 75 9.68 10.19 4.13
N SER A 76 9.89 10.56 2.87
CA SER A 76 11.20 10.95 2.35
C SER A 76 11.70 12.28 2.93
N THR A 77 10.80 13.23 3.23
CA THR A 77 11.16 14.58 3.67
C THR A 77 11.21 14.74 5.18
N MET A 78 10.42 13.97 5.94
CA MET A 78 10.30 14.13 7.40
C MET A 78 10.75 12.90 8.19
N PHE A 79 10.18 11.73 7.92
CA PHE A 79 10.34 10.57 8.81
C PHE A 79 11.62 9.77 8.56
N LEU A 80 11.98 9.60 7.29
CA LEU A 80 13.18 8.89 6.81
C LEU A 80 14.24 9.87 6.27
N HIS A 81 14.09 11.16 6.59
CA HIS A 81 15.01 12.20 6.17
C HIS A 81 16.44 11.88 6.63
N GLY A 82 17.39 11.91 5.69
CA GLY A 82 18.80 11.58 5.94
C GLY A 82 19.21 10.15 5.60
N ASP A 83 18.26 9.25 5.32
CA ASP A 83 18.59 7.94 4.74
C ASP A 83 18.97 8.08 3.27
N ARG A 84 20.18 7.61 2.90
CA ARG A 84 20.70 7.72 1.52
C ARG A 84 20.11 6.70 0.55
N VAL A 85 19.46 5.66 1.07
CA VAL A 85 18.91 4.56 0.28
C VAL A 85 17.44 4.80 -0.02
N LEU A 86 16.64 5.35 0.90
CA LEU A 86 15.19 5.52 0.69
C LEU A 86 14.82 6.93 0.23
N SER A 87 15.18 7.25 -1.02
CA SER A 87 14.64 8.43 -1.69
C SER A 87 13.17 8.23 -2.08
N PHE A 88 12.43 9.33 -2.24
CA PHE A 88 11.02 9.33 -2.71
C PHE A 88 10.80 8.38 -3.89
N ARG A 89 11.69 8.41 -4.87
CA ARG A 89 11.65 7.53 -6.06
C ARG A 89 11.65 6.04 -5.70
N ARG A 90 12.49 5.62 -4.76
CA ARG A 90 12.62 4.22 -4.33
C ARG A 90 11.43 3.82 -3.45
N LEU A 91 10.90 4.75 -2.66
CA LEU A 91 9.66 4.56 -1.89
C LEU A 91 8.44 4.35 -2.79
N ILE A 92 8.25 5.19 -3.82
CA ILE A 92 7.18 4.94 -4.81
C ILE A 92 7.43 3.63 -5.58
N GLY A 93 8.68 3.31 -5.88
CA GLY A 93 9.02 2.03 -6.51
C GLY A 93 8.61 0.81 -5.67
N LEU A 94 8.69 0.91 -4.35
CA LEU A 94 8.17 -0.11 -3.42
C LEU A 94 6.65 -0.15 -3.37
N GLU A 95 6.02 1.02 -3.49
CA GLU A 95 4.57 1.10 -3.57
C GLU A 95 4.05 0.40 -4.83
N ILE A 96 4.73 0.51 -5.97
CA ILE A 96 4.37 -0.24 -7.17
C ILE A 96 4.32 -1.75 -6.88
N LEU A 97 5.31 -2.30 -6.17
CA LEU A 97 5.33 -3.72 -5.81
C LEU A 97 4.18 -4.09 -4.87
N SER A 98 3.86 -3.21 -3.94
CA SER A 98 2.81 -3.43 -2.94
C SER A 98 1.41 -3.35 -3.56
N TRP A 99 1.19 -2.36 -4.42
CA TRP A 99 -0.07 -2.11 -5.10
C TRP A 99 -0.26 -2.94 -6.35
N PHE A 100 0.77 -3.63 -6.86
CA PHE A 100 0.65 -4.55 -8.00
C PHE A 100 -0.45 -5.60 -7.79
N LEU A 101 -0.67 -6.01 -6.54
CA LEU A 101 -1.74 -6.93 -6.18
C LEU A 101 -3.15 -6.39 -6.50
N LEU A 102 -3.34 -5.08 -6.70
CA LEU A 102 -4.62 -4.51 -7.16
C LEU A 102 -5.04 -5.09 -8.50
N LEU A 103 -4.10 -5.35 -9.42
CA LEU A 103 -4.41 -5.90 -10.75
C LEU A 103 -5.09 -7.28 -10.66
N VAL A 104 -4.96 -7.96 -9.52
CA VAL A 104 -5.54 -9.29 -9.29
C VAL A 104 -6.70 -9.20 -8.30
N ALA A 105 -6.47 -8.59 -7.13
CA ALA A 105 -7.44 -8.59 -6.03
C ALA A 105 -8.71 -7.80 -6.34
N LEU A 106 -8.62 -6.66 -7.04
CA LEU A 106 -9.81 -5.88 -7.43
C LEU A 106 -10.68 -6.66 -8.42
N PRO A 107 -10.15 -7.17 -9.56
CA PRO A 107 -10.94 -8.00 -10.46
C PRO A 107 -11.51 -9.25 -9.79
N LEU A 108 -10.74 -9.96 -8.97
CA LEU A 108 -11.24 -11.13 -8.24
C LEU A 108 -12.39 -10.76 -7.29
N GLY A 109 -12.27 -9.67 -6.54
CA GLY A 109 -13.34 -9.18 -5.68
C GLY A 109 -14.60 -8.80 -6.45
N ALA A 110 -14.45 -8.14 -7.60
CA ALA A 110 -15.58 -7.79 -8.47
C ALA A 110 -16.27 -9.03 -9.07
N ILE A 111 -15.49 -10.00 -9.57
CA ILE A 111 -16.01 -11.26 -10.13
C ILE A 111 -16.71 -12.10 -9.06
N ALA A 112 -16.09 -12.25 -7.88
CA ALA A 112 -16.69 -12.95 -6.75
C ALA A 112 -17.99 -12.26 -6.29
N GLY A 113 -18.00 -10.94 -6.25
CA GLY A 113 -19.19 -10.14 -5.96
C GLY A 113 -20.32 -10.38 -6.96
N MET A 114 -19.99 -10.42 -8.25
CA MET A 114 -20.97 -10.76 -9.29
C MET A 114 -21.55 -12.16 -9.10
N ALA A 115 -20.71 -13.16 -8.83
CA ALA A 115 -21.16 -14.53 -8.57
C ALA A 115 -22.02 -14.65 -7.31
N ALA A 116 -21.72 -13.86 -6.28
CA ALA A 116 -22.44 -13.84 -5.00
C ALA A 116 -23.62 -12.86 -4.95
N SER A 117 -23.92 -12.15 -6.06
CA SER A 117 -24.90 -11.04 -6.09
C SER A 117 -24.65 -9.96 -5.03
N ASN A 118 -23.38 -9.71 -4.70
CA ASN A 118 -22.94 -8.69 -3.76
C ASN A 118 -21.91 -7.76 -4.42
N THR A 119 -22.37 -6.60 -4.87
CA THR A 119 -21.55 -5.61 -5.57
C THR A 119 -20.54 -4.89 -4.68
N ALA A 120 -20.50 -5.15 -3.37
CA ALA A 120 -19.54 -4.53 -2.46
C ALA A 120 -18.19 -5.29 -2.33
N PHE A 121 -18.09 -6.53 -2.83
CA PHE A 121 -16.91 -7.39 -2.63
C PHE A 121 -15.61 -6.88 -3.28
N TRP A 122 -15.68 -5.95 -4.24
CA TRP A 122 -14.47 -5.31 -4.75
C TRP A 122 -13.76 -4.48 -3.66
N ALA A 123 -14.50 -3.96 -2.67
CA ALA A 123 -13.93 -3.25 -1.52
C ALA A 123 -13.08 -4.19 -0.65
N ASP A 124 -13.51 -5.45 -0.48
CA ASP A 124 -12.70 -6.48 0.18
C ASP A 124 -11.39 -6.73 -0.56
N GLY A 125 -11.44 -6.78 -1.90
CA GLY A 125 -10.24 -6.86 -2.74
C GLY A 125 -9.26 -5.71 -2.46
N PHE A 126 -9.76 -4.48 -2.35
CA PHE A 126 -8.94 -3.31 -1.99
C PHE A 126 -8.33 -3.43 -0.59
N PHE A 127 -9.12 -3.77 0.44
CA PHE A 127 -8.61 -3.93 1.81
C PHE A 127 -7.65 -5.11 1.97
N ALA A 128 -7.82 -6.18 1.19
CA ALA A 128 -6.88 -7.29 1.14
C ALA A 128 -5.51 -6.85 0.61
N VAL A 129 -5.47 -6.00 -0.43
CA VAL A 129 -4.19 -5.43 -0.91
C VAL A 129 -3.54 -4.56 0.15
N LEU A 130 -4.30 -3.73 0.86
CA LEU A 130 -3.78 -2.95 1.98
C LEU A 130 -3.17 -3.84 3.07
N ALA A 131 -3.85 -4.92 3.44
CA ALA A 131 -3.36 -5.88 4.44
C ALA A 131 -2.04 -6.53 4.01
N LEU A 132 -1.88 -6.84 2.73
CA LEU A 132 -0.66 -7.44 2.17
C LEU A 132 0.46 -6.43 1.89
N SER A 133 0.11 -5.17 1.63
CA SER A 133 1.08 -4.09 1.42
C SER A 133 1.86 -3.77 2.70
N LEU A 134 1.19 -3.83 3.85
CA LEU A 134 1.77 -3.48 5.15
C LEU A 134 3.01 -4.32 5.49
N PRO A 135 2.98 -5.67 5.40
CA PRO A 135 4.16 -6.51 5.58
C PRO A 135 5.34 -6.14 4.69
N ILE A 136 5.08 -5.89 3.39
CA ILE A 136 6.13 -5.54 2.43
C ILE A 136 6.83 -4.23 2.87
N ARG A 137 6.03 -3.25 3.29
CA ARG A 137 6.52 -1.96 3.79
C ARG A 137 7.27 -2.09 5.11
N PHE A 138 6.72 -2.84 6.08
CA PHE A 138 7.33 -3.06 7.37
C PHE A 138 8.67 -3.80 7.24
N LEU A 139 8.74 -4.89 6.47
CA LEU A 139 10.00 -5.62 6.26
C LEU A 139 11.08 -4.73 5.64
N THR A 140 10.68 -3.87 4.72
CA THR A 140 11.55 -2.92 4.05
C THR A 140 12.06 -1.83 5.00
N ILE A 141 11.17 -1.17 5.74
CA ILE A 141 11.52 0.00 6.56
C ILE A 141 12.10 -0.41 7.92
N ALA A 142 11.69 -1.56 8.47
CA ALA A 142 12.21 -2.09 9.73
C ALA A 142 13.72 -2.38 9.67
N SER A 143 14.21 -2.77 8.48
CA SER A 143 15.61 -3.08 8.20
C SER A 143 16.58 -1.91 8.39
N ILE A 144 16.09 -0.67 8.45
CA ILE A 144 16.92 0.54 8.47
C ILE A 144 17.49 0.76 9.87
N SER A 145 18.70 0.32 10.17
CA SER A 145 19.27 0.46 11.52
C SER A 145 19.41 1.92 12.01
N SER A 146 19.53 2.89 11.09
CA SER A 146 19.77 4.31 11.39
C SER A 146 18.55 5.11 11.86
N VAL A 147 17.34 4.54 11.78
CA VAL A 147 16.08 5.25 12.09
C VAL A 147 15.44 4.66 13.35
N SER A 148 14.95 5.53 14.24
CA SER A 148 14.26 5.12 15.48
C SER A 148 13.03 4.24 15.19
N PRO A 149 12.72 3.24 16.04
CA PRO A 149 11.58 2.32 15.84
C PRO A 149 10.24 3.01 15.62
N TRP A 150 9.93 4.08 16.36
CA TRP A 150 8.68 4.83 16.19
C TRP A 150 8.56 5.45 14.79
N LYS A 151 9.63 6.09 14.28
CA LYS A 151 9.64 6.65 12.93
C LYS A 151 9.46 5.58 11.84
N LYS A 152 10.03 4.38 12.03
CA LYS A 152 9.83 3.23 11.13
C LYS A 152 8.38 2.79 11.10
N PHE A 153 7.76 2.68 12.28
CA PHE A 153 6.36 2.32 12.41
C PHE A 153 5.46 3.33 11.70
N VAL A 154 5.65 4.63 12.00
CA VAL A 154 4.89 5.71 11.36
C VAL A 154 5.09 5.70 9.85
N ALA A 155 6.33 5.59 9.36
CA ALA A 155 6.60 5.59 7.92
C ALA A 155 5.99 4.39 7.18
N SER A 156 5.94 3.23 7.83
CA SER A 156 5.34 2.02 7.27
C SER A 156 3.82 2.11 7.23
N ALA A 157 3.21 2.66 8.29
CA ALA A 157 1.76 2.74 8.43
C ALA A 157 1.12 3.94 7.71
N LEU A 158 1.87 5.02 7.46
CA LEU A 158 1.30 6.29 6.98
C LEU A 158 0.58 6.16 5.63
N PRO A 159 1.18 5.68 4.52
CA PRO A 159 0.46 5.54 3.25
C PRO A 159 -0.80 4.66 3.32
N PRO A 160 -0.78 3.44 3.90
CA PRO A 160 -2.00 2.64 3.99
C PRO A 160 -3.08 3.29 4.86
N ILE A 161 -2.72 3.99 5.94
CA ILE A 161 -3.70 4.76 6.73
C ILE A 161 -4.33 5.88 5.89
N LEU A 162 -3.52 6.62 5.12
CA LEU A 162 -4.03 7.67 4.23
C LEU A 162 -4.94 7.10 3.14
N SER A 163 -4.60 5.93 2.58
CA SER A 163 -5.44 5.22 1.61
C SER A 163 -6.77 4.77 2.21
N ILE A 164 -6.76 4.19 3.42
CA ILE A 164 -7.98 3.83 4.16
C ILE A 164 -8.84 5.07 4.39
N ARG A 165 -8.25 6.18 4.87
CA ARG A 165 -9.00 7.43 5.08
C ARG A 165 -9.53 8.03 3.79
N SER A 166 -8.80 7.92 2.69
CA SER A 166 -9.24 8.46 1.40
C SER A 166 -10.33 7.59 0.76
N PHE A 167 -10.35 6.28 1.06
CA PHE A 167 -11.45 5.39 0.66
C PHE A 167 -12.80 5.89 1.18
N SER A 168 -12.87 6.42 2.40
CA SER A 168 -14.13 6.91 2.97
C SER A 168 -14.73 8.10 2.20
N ILE A 169 -13.88 8.85 1.48
CA ILE A 169 -14.30 10.00 0.66
C ILE A 169 -15.01 9.52 -0.61
N ILE A 170 -14.51 8.46 -1.25
CA ILE A 170 -15.00 8.00 -2.55
C ILE A 170 -16.01 6.85 -2.49
N ALA A 171 -16.01 6.08 -1.39
CA ALA A 171 -16.89 4.93 -1.20
C ALA A 171 -18.40 5.23 -1.34
N PRO A 172 -18.94 6.37 -0.84
CA PRO A 172 -20.35 6.71 -1.05
C PRO A 172 -20.68 6.90 -2.55
N SER A 173 -19.77 7.51 -3.31
CA SER A 173 -19.92 7.69 -4.77
C SER A 173 -19.80 6.39 -5.56
N ALA A 174 -19.33 5.31 -4.93
CA ALA A 174 -19.28 3.96 -5.48
C ALA A 174 -20.49 3.10 -5.05
N GLY A 175 -21.47 3.68 -4.36
CA GLY A 175 -22.68 2.98 -3.92
C GLY A 175 -22.50 2.15 -2.63
N LEU A 176 -21.39 2.35 -1.91
CA LEU A 176 -21.18 1.69 -0.62
C LEU A 176 -21.88 2.46 0.51
N THR A 177 -22.68 1.74 1.30
CA THR A 177 -23.36 2.27 2.50
C THR A 177 -22.65 1.82 3.78
N ASN A 178 -22.82 2.53 4.90
CA ASN A 178 -22.17 2.24 6.20
C ASN A 178 -20.64 2.27 6.15
N VAL A 179 -20.10 3.15 5.30
CA VAL A 179 -18.67 3.26 5.01
C VAL A 179 -17.85 3.40 6.29
N ASP A 180 -18.25 4.23 7.26
CA ASP A 180 -17.45 4.46 8.47
C ASP A 180 -17.29 3.20 9.34
N SER A 181 -18.37 2.46 9.57
CA SER A 181 -18.34 1.20 10.33
C SER A 181 -17.50 0.14 9.61
N ASP A 182 -17.66 0.06 8.28
CA ASP A 182 -16.94 -0.88 7.44
C ASP A 182 -15.44 -0.52 7.34
N LEU A 183 -15.12 0.78 7.30
CA LEU A 183 -13.76 1.31 7.34
C LEU A 183 -13.06 0.98 8.65
N ILE A 184 -13.77 1.13 9.77
CA ILE A 184 -13.23 0.82 11.09
C ILE A 184 -12.97 -0.68 11.19
N ILE A 185 -13.89 -1.53 10.75
CA ILE A 185 -13.71 -2.99 10.87
C ILE A 185 -12.65 -3.48 9.88
N ARG A 186 -12.79 -3.19 8.58
CA ARG A 186 -11.89 -3.70 7.52
C ARG A 186 -10.54 -3.03 7.53
N GLY A 187 -10.49 -1.71 7.74
CA GLY A 187 -9.24 -0.97 7.85
C GLY A 187 -8.42 -1.39 9.07
N THR A 188 -9.06 -1.52 10.24
CA THR A 188 -8.37 -2.00 11.45
C THR A 188 -7.95 -3.45 11.31
N ALA A 189 -8.79 -4.32 10.74
CA ALA A 189 -8.42 -5.71 10.46
C ALA A 189 -7.23 -5.80 9.50
N ALA A 190 -7.22 -5.04 8.40
CA ALA A 190 -6.11 -4.99 7.46
C ALA A 190 -4.81 -4.53 8.13
N VAL A 191 -4.90 -3.51 8.99
CA VAL A 191 -3.75 -3.00 9.74
C VAL A 191 -3.23 -4.04 10.75
N LEU A 192 -4.11 -4.64 11.54
CA LEU A 192 -3.74 -5.65 12.54
C LEU A 192 -3.17 -6.91 11.89
N VAL A 193 -3.82 -7.43 10.85
CA VAL A 193 -3.32 -8.59 10.08
C VAL A 193 -1.96 -8.27 9.47
N GLY A 194 -1.81 -7.07 8.87
CA GLY A 194 -0.54 -6.62 8.33
C GLY A 194 0.56 -6.56 9.39
N ILE A 195 0.27 -6.05 10.59
CA ILE A 195 1.23 -6.02 11.71
C ILE A 195 1.60 -7.43 12.18
N VAL A 196 0.62 -8.32 12.34
CA VAL A 196 0.86 -9.71 12.78
C VAL A 196 1.72 -10.47 11.78
N ILE A 197 1.40 -10.37 10.48
CA ILE A 197 2.20 -10.98 9.41
C ILE A 197 3.61 -10.38 9.38
N SER A 198 3.74 -9.07 9.58
CA SER A 198 5.05 -8.41 9.68
C SER A 198 5.87 -8.95 10.86
N ALA A 199 5.26 -9.13 12.02
CA ALA A 199 5.92 -9.66 13.21
C ALA A 199 6.36 -11.12 13.02
N ALA A 200 5.52 -11.95 12.40
CA ALA A 200 5.84 -13.34 12.10
C ALA A 200 6.95 -13.49 11.03
N GLY A 201 7.08 -12.55 10.10
CA GLY A 201 8.17 -12.53 9.11
C GLY A 201 9.51 -12.02 9.65
N VAL A 202 9.54 -11.56 10.90
CA VAL A 202 10.72 -10.96 11.56
C VAL A 202 11.25 -11.84 12.71
N SER A 203 10.53 -12.89 13.11
CA SER A 203 10.96 -13.92 14.06
C SER A 203 11.66 -15.09 13.37
#